data_AF-A0AAV0Q9B8-F1
#
_entry.id   AF-A0AAV0Q9B8-F1
#
_cell.length_a   1.000
_cell.length_b   1.000
_cell.length_c   1.000
_cell.angle_alpha   90.00
_cell.angle_beta   90.00
_cell.angle_gamma   90.00
#
_symmetry.space_group_name_H-M   'P 1'
#
loop_
_entity.id
_entity.type
_entity.pdbx_description
1 polymer ?
#
loop_
_entity_poly.entity_id
_entity_poly.type
_entity_poly.pdbx_seq_one_letter_code
_entity_poly.pdbx_strand_id
1 'polypeptide(L)'
;MCLANRVIAYASASLLERIEPEFFRTIVVRILESRTASKQARRSALQALVEACPWGANRAKIVEADAIHALIELQLDQMSSSASAGSKVGAVAAAARLCTSADGRERLVGHAAGLAVVAKRTLRVSAATDDRAVQVLGMVARYAAGKEEVLTEMLRVGAVTKLCMVMQADCAAYLKEKARGILREHSAFWNNSPCIAVYLLTWYPR
;
A
#
# COMPACT_ATOMS: atom_id res chain seq x y z
N MET A 1 23.86 -4.09 5.97
CA MET A 1 23.03 -3.14 6.74
C MET A 1 23.50 -1.72 6.38
N CYS A 2 22.63 -0.87 5.85
CA CYS A 2 23.01 0.48 5.41
C CYS A 2 23.18 1.43 6.60
N LEU A 3 24.10 2.41 6.48
CA LEU A 3 24.42 3.41 7.51
C LEU A 3 23.19 4.12 8.10
N ALA A 4 22.13 4.32 7.31
CA ALA A 4 20.86 4.89 7.77
C ALA A 4 20.26 4.14 8.97
N ASN A 5 20.31 2.80 8.98
CA ASN A 5 19.75 1.99 10.08
C ASN A 5 20.51 2.18 11.39
N ARG A 6 21.82 2.48 11.32
CA ARG A 6 22.61 2.79 12.51
C ARG A 6 22.35 4.20 13.00
N VAL A 7 22.10 5.15 12.12
CA VAL A 7 21.80 6.53 12.53
C VAL A 7 20.41 6.61 13.17
N ILE A 8 19.40 5.93 12.61
CA ILE A 8 18.03 5.96 13.14
C ILE A 8 17.91 5.22 14.48
N ALA A 9 18.63 4.11 14.67
CA ALA A 9 18.61 3.37 15.94
C ALA A 9 19.25 4.14 17.11
N TYR A 10 20.08 5.14 16.83
CA TYR A 10 20.81 5.93 17.84
C TYR A 10 20.44 7.42 17.85
N ALA A 11 19.58 7.87 16.93
CA ALA A 11 19.08 9.23 16.91
C ALA A 11 18.00 9.43 17.98
N SER A 12 18.00 10.57 18.65
CA SER A 12 16.95 10.92 19.60
C SER A 12 15.60 11.05 18.87
N ALA A 13 14.50 10.74 19.54
CA ALA A 13 13.15 10.91 18.98
C ALA A 13 12.93 12.35 18.45
N SER A 14 13.50 13.34 19.13
CA SER A 14 13.48 14.76 18.74
C SER A 14 14.21 15.09 17.43
N LEU A 15 15.30 14.37 17.11
CA LEU A 15 16.01 14.52 15.83
C LEU A 15 15.24 13.83 14.70
N LEU A 16 14.62 12.69 15.00
CA LEU A 16 13.83 11.93 14.03
C LEU A 16 12.51 12.63 13.70
N GLU A 17 11.94 13.44 14.58
CA GLU A 17 10.76 14.28 14.30
C GLU A 17 11.05 15.47 13.37
N ARG A 18 12.31 15.87 13.24
CA ARG A 18 12.73 17.11 12.56
C ARG A 18 13.45 16.86 11.24
N ILE A 19 13.02 15.85 10.50
CA ILE A 19 13.55 15.66 9.14
C ILE A 19 13.03 16.81 8.26
N GLU A 20 13.94 17.47 7.56
CA GLU A 20 13.66 18.57 6.64
C GLU A 20 12.77 18.08 5.47
N PRO A 21 11.74 18.83 5.05
CA PRO A 21 10.89 18.45 3.92
C PRO A 21 11.68 18.16 2.62
N GLU A 22 12.75 18.93 2.37
CA GLU A 22 13.60 18.78 1.19
C GLU A 22 14.34 17.42 1.15
N PHE A 23 14.56 16.78 2.29
CA PHE A 23 15.10 15.41 2.32
C PHE A 23 14.12 14.43 1.67
N PHE A 24 12.84 14.50 2.01
CA PHE A 24 11.82 13.62 1.44
C PHE A 24 11.58 13.92 -0.04
N ARG A 25 11.53 15.20 -0.41
CA ARG A 25 11.44 15.62 -1.82
C ARG A 25 12.62 15.10 -2.64
N THR A 26 13.83 15.16 -2.09
CA THR A 26 15.03 14.62 -2.74
C THR A 26 14.92 13.10 -2.92
N ILE A 27 14.45 12.36 -1.92
CA ILE A 27 14.21 10.92 -2.05
C ILE A 27 13.23 10.62 -3.19
N VAL A 28 12.11 11.32 -3.24
CA VAL A 28 11.06 11.10 -4.25
C VAL A 28 11.62 11.34 -5.65
N VAL A 29 12.15 12.54 -5.91
CA VAL A 29 12.58 12.95 -7.26
C VAL A 29 13.86 12.24 -7.70
N ARG A 30 14.86 12.13 -6.82
CA ARG A 30 16.19 11.61 -7.21
C ARG A 30 16.31 10.09 -7.12
N ILE A 31 15.44 9.42 -6.37
CA ILE A 31 15.56 7.98 -6.13
C ILE A 31 14.34 7.19 -6.59
N LEU A 32 13.13 7.59 -6.20
CA LEU A 32 11.93 6.83 -6.54
C LEU A 32 11.54 7.00 -8.02
N GLU A 33 11.49 8.25 -8.49
CA GLU A 33 11.13 8.59 -9.88
C GLU A 33 12.30 8.40 -10.85
N SER A 34 13.53 8.46 -10.35
CA SER A 34 14.72 8.31 -11.18
C SER A 34 14.85 6.88 -11.73
N ARG A 35 14.85 6.76 -13.06
CA ARG A 35 15.11 5.48 -13.76
C ARG A 35 16.54 4.98 -13.55
N THR A 36 17.51 5.87 -13.30
CA THR A 36 18.94 5.54 -13.15
C THR A 36 19.33 5.16 -11.71
N ALA A 37 18.45 5.38 -10.73
CA ALA A 37 18.71 5.01 -9.35
C ALA A 37 18.97 3.50 -9.20
N SER A 38 20.02 3.15 -8.45
CA SER A 38 20.38 1.75 -8.24
C SER A 38 19.32 1.01 -7.42
N LYS A 39 19.22 -0.31 -7.61
CA LYS A 39 18.31 -1.16 -6.82
C LYS A 39 18.55 -1.02 -5.31
N GLN A 40 19.82 -0.84 -4.92
CA GLN A 40 20.20 -0.64 -3.52
C GLN A 40 19.74 0.74 -3.01
N ALA A 41 19.94 1.80 -3.79
CA ALA A 41 19.48 3.15 -3.42
C ALA A 41 17.96 3.17 -3.23
N ARG A 42 17.19 2.59 -4.17
CA ARG A 42 15.73 2.48 -4.03
C ARG A 42 15.33 1.71 -2.78
N ARG A 43 15.98 0.58 -2.49
CA ARG A 43 15.68 -0.20 -1.27
C ARG A 43 15.95 0.61 -0.01
N SER A 44 17.09 1.29 0.07
CA SER A 44 17.46 2.11 1.23
C SER A 44 16.52 3.31 1.41
N ALA A 45 16.14 3.97 0.33
CA ALA A 45 15.17 5.07 0.36
C ALA A 45 13.79 4.61 0.85
N LEU A 46 13.29 3.49 0.33
CA LEU A 46 12.02 2.91 0.79
C LEU A 46 12.06 2.56 2.28
N GLN A 47 13.19 2.02 2.75
CA GLN A 47 13.39 1.73 4.16
C GLN A 47 13.36 3.02 5.00
N ALA A 48 14.09 4.07 4.59
CA ALA A 48 14.10 5.35 5.29
C ALA A 48 12.70 5.98 5.36
N LEU A 49 11.91 5.90 4.29
CA LEU A 49 10.52 6.39 4.31
C LEU A 49 9.65 5.61 5.31
N VAL A 50 9.73 4.28 5.30
CA VAL A 50 8.98 3.44 6.25
C VAL A 50 9.38 3.75 7.70
N GLU A 51 10.67 3.92 7.95
CA GLU A 51 11.21 4.21 9.27
C GLU A 51 10.82 5.61 9.74
N ALA A 52 10.67 6.59 8.85
CA ALA A 52 10.24 7.95 9.20
C ALA A 52 8.73 8.11 9.47
N CYS A 53 7.89 7.19 8.98
CA CYS A 53 6.43 7.25 9.08
C CYS A 53 5.79 7.14 10.49
N PRO A 54 6.43 6.55 11.53
CA PRO A 54 5.89 6.55 12.89
C PRO A 54 5.65 7.97 13.43
N TRP A 55 6.44 8.95 13.00
CA TRP A 55 6.28 10.35 13.36
C TRP A 55 5.28 11.04 12.42
N GLY A 56 4.15 11.51 12.97
CA GLY A 56 3.07 12.12 12.20
C GLY A 56 3.52 13.32 11.35
N ALA A 57 4.41 14.16 11.89
CA ALA A 57 4.97 15.31 11.17
C ALA A 57 5.78 14.89 9.93
N ASN A 58 6.59 13.84 10.04
CA ASN A 58 7.31 13.31 8.87
C ASN A 58 6.35 12.68 7.87
N ARG A 59 5.35 11.95 8.34
CA ARG A 59 4.34 11.36 7.45
C ARG A 59 3.63 12.42 6.61
N ALA A 60 3.26 13.56 7.21
CA ALA A 60 2.67 14.69 6.48
C ALA A 60 3.65 15.22 5.40
N LYS A 61 4.91 15.50 5.77
CA LYS A 61 5.94 15.97 4.83
C LYS A 61 6.21 14.99 3.68
N ILE A 62 6.23 13.68 3.96
CA ILE A 62 6.42 12.64 2.93
C ILE A 62 5.25 12.65 1.94
N VAL A 63 4.03 12.81 2.45
CA VAL A 63 2.82 12.88 1.65
C VAL A 63 2.77 14.18 0.83
N GLU A 64 3.16 15.31 1.41
CA GLU A 64 3.34 16.60 0.72
C GLU A 64 4.40 16.56 -0.39
N ALA A 65 5.46 15.77 -0.21
CA ALA A 65 6.50 15.53 -1.22
C ALA A 65 6.03 14.59 -2.37
N ASP A 66 4.73 14.33 -2.47
CA ASP A 66 4.08 13.49 -3.49
C ASP A 66 4.59 12.02 -3.54
N ALA A 67 5.06 11.52 -2.40
CA ALA A 67 5.63 10.18 -2.34
C ALA A 67 4.63 9.08 -2.70
N ILE A 68 3.32 9.27 -2.48
CA ILE A 68 2.32 8.25 -2.82
C ILE A 68 2.24 8.04 -4.33
N HIS A 69 2.21 9.11 -5.12
CA HIS A 69 2.24 9.03 -6.57
C HIS A 69 3.49 8.27 -7.04
N ALA A 70 4.67 8.71 -6.61
CA ALA A 70 5.94 8.07 -6.97
C ALA A 70 6.02 6.60 -6.53
N LEU A 71 5.43 6.23 -5.39
CA LEU A 71 5.37 4.85 -4.93
C LEU A 71 4.44 3.98 -5.79
N ILE A 72 3.35 4.53 -6.32
CA ILE A 72 2.43 3.79 -7.20
C ILE A 72 3.11 3.55 -8.55
N GLU A 73 3.69 4.58 -9.14
CA GLU A 73 4.43 4.49 -10.41
C GLU A 73 5.62 3.53 -10.31
N LEU A 74 6.40 3.62 -9.23
CA LEU A 74 7.48 2.66 -8.98
C LEU A 74 6.94 1.23 -8.89
N GLN A 75 5.78 1.03 -8.26
CA GLN A 75 5.20 -0.31 -8.16
C GLN A 75 4.69 -0.84 -9.50
N LEU A 76 4.20 0.00 -10.41
CA LEU A 76 3.86 -0.38 -11.77
C LEU A 76 5.10 -0.82 -12.55
N ASP A 77 6.16 -0.02 -12.52
CA ASP A 77 7.46 -0.33 -13.15
C ASP A 77 8.07 -1.64 -12.61
N GLN A 78 7.84 -1.94 -11.33
CA GLN A 78 8.28 -3.19 -10.70
C GLN A 78 7.49 -4.44 -11.14
N MET A 79 6.35 -4.29 -11.82
CA MET A 79 5.59 -5.44 -12.33
C MET A 79 6.21 -6.04 -13.59
N SER A 80 6.86 -5.21 -14.41
CA SER A 80 7.53 -5.61 -15.65
C SER A 80 9.04 -5.81 -15.49
N SER A 81 9.63 -5.41 -14.35
CA SER A 81 11.09 -5.44 -14.14
C SER A 81 11.57 -6.45 -13.09
N SER A 82 12.87 -6.77 -13.12
CA SER A 82 13.58 -7.66 -12.18
C SER A 82 13.83 -7.04 -10.78
N ALA A 83 12.89 -6.23 -10.29
CA ALA A 83 13.00 -5.61 -8.98
C ALA A 83 13.04 -6.65 -7.86
N SER A 84 13.89 -6.41 -6.86
CA SER A 84 14.09 -7.34 -5.75
C SER A 84 12.84 -7.43 -4.88
N ALA A 85 12.60 -8.60 -4.27
CA ALA A 85 11.49 -8.81 -3.35
C ALA A 85 11.46 -7.75 -2.23
N GLY A 86 12.63 -7.41 -1.66
CA GLY A 86 12.69 -6.38 -0.61
C GLY A 86 12.32 -4.97 -1.08
N SER A 87 12.59 -4.61 -2.34
CA SER A 87 12.13 -3.33 -2.91
C SER A 87 10.60 -3.33 -3.12
N LYS A 88 10.05 -4.46 -3.57
CA LYS A 88 8.60 -4.64 -3.71
C LYS A 88 7.88 -4.55 -2.35
N VAL A 89 8.41 -5.21 -1.32
CA VAL A 89 7.92 -5.15 0.05
C VAL A 89 8.00 -3.73 0.61
N GLY A 90 9.16 -3.06 0.46
CA GLY A 90 9.37 -1.70 0.96
C GLY A 90 8.41 -0.68 0.35
N ALA A 91 8.12 -0.78 -0.95
CA ALA A 91 7.18 0.12 -1.62
C ALA A 91 5.75 -0.02 -1.09
N VAL A 92 5.26 -1.26 -0.95
CA VAL A 92 3.93 -1.51 -0.37
C VAL A 92 3.88 -1.08 1.10
N ALA A 93 4.94 -1.36 1.86
CA ALA A 93 5.02 -0.96 3.26
C ALA A 93 4.99 0.57 3.43
N ALA A 94 5.72 1.32 2.59
CA ALA A 94 5.71 2.77 2.59
C ALA A 94 4.31 3.30 2.27
N ALA A 95 3.71 2.87 1.16
CA ALA A 95 2.36 3.28 0.77
C ALA A 95 1.33 2.99 1.89
N ALA A 96 1.40 1.81 2.51
CA ALA A 96 0.51 1.44 3.60
C ALA A 96 0.65 2.31 4.85
N ARG A 97 1.89 2.72 5.19
CA ARG A 97 2.12 3.65 6.30
C ARG A 97 1.55 5.04 6.00
N LEU A 98 1.71 5.54 4.79
CA LEU A 98 1.18 6.84 4.39
C LEU A 98 -0.35 6.85 4.36
N CYS A 99 -0.98 5.75 3.91
CA CYS A 99 -2.45 5.60 3.88
C CYS A 99 -3.11 5.52 5.27
N THR A 100 -2.36 5.60 6.36
CA THR A 100 -2.94 5.76 7.71
C THR A 100 -3.48 7.18 7.94
N SER A 101 -3.01 8.19 7.19
CA SER A 101 -3.60 9.54 7.19
C SER A 101 -4.69 9.70 6.13
N ALA A 102 -5.57 10.70 6.31
CA ALA A 102 -6.61 11.04 5.34
C ALA A 102 -6.01 11.45 3.98
N ASP A 103 -5.07 12.39 3.99
CA ASP A 103 -4.36 12.87 2.79
C ASP A 103 -3.64 11.75 2.05
N GLY A 104 -3.17 10.74 2.78
CA GLY A 104 -2.53 9.59 2.20
C GLY A 104 -3.52 8.71 1.42
N ARG A 105 -4.69 8.47 2.00
CA ARG A 105 -5.77 7.73 1.31
C ARG A 105 -6.30 8.52 0.11
N GLU A 106 -6.47 9.82 0.26
CA GLU A 106 -6.93 10.70 -0.82
C GLU A 106 -5.97 10.64 -2.02
N ARG A 107 -4.66 10.81 -1.80
CA ARG A 107 -3.67 10.69 -2.89
C ARG A 107 -3.63 9.28 -3.51
N LEU A 108 -3.82 8.23 -2.72
CA LEU A 108 -3.87 6.86 -3.26
C LEU A 108 -5.08 6.68 -4.17
N VAL A 109 -6.27 7.09 -3.73
CA VAL A 109 -7.53 6.98 -4.49
C VAL A 109 -7.53 7.92 -5.70
N GLY A 110 -6.95 9.11 -5.58
CA GLY A 110 -6.83 10.06 -6.69
C GLY A 110 -5.91 9.60 -7.81
N HIS A 111 -5.09 8.57 -7.59
CA HIS A 111 -4.24 7.98 -8.62
C HIS A 111 -4.99 6.91 -9.41
N ALA A 112 -5.05 7.03 -10.75
CA ALA A 112 -5.82 6.14 -11.61
C ALA A 112 -5.49 4.63 -11.47
N ALA A 113 -4.26 4.31 -11.04
CA ALA A 113 -3.80 2.94 -10.77
C ALA A 113 -3.69 2.57 -9.28
N GLY A 114 -4.03 3.47 -8.35
CA GLY A 114 -3.72 3.31 -6.93
C GLY A 114 -4.30 2.05 -6.31
N LEU A 115 -5.63 1.87 -6.41
CA LEU A 115 -6.30 0.67 -5.91
C LEU A 115 -5.91 -0.58 -6.70
N ALA A 116 -5.74 -0.46 -8.01
CA ALA A 116 -5.34 -1.57 -8.88
C ALA A 116 -3.98 -2.13 -8.47
N VAL A 117 -2.99 -1.28 -8.18
CA VAL A 117 -1.66 -1.69 -7.74
C VAL A 117 -1.73 -2.43 -6.40
N VAL A 118 -2.43 -1.88 -5.40
CA VAL A 118 -2.57 -2.50 -4.08
C VAL A 118 -3.23 -3.89 -4.20
N ALA A 119 -4.34 -3.97 -4.95
CA ALA A 119 -5.01 -5.24 -5.22
C ALA A 119 -4.08 -6.25 -5.92
N LYS A 120 -3.35 -5.80 -6.95
CA LYS A 120 -2.44 -6.66 -7.72
C LYS A 120 -1.30 -7.21 -6.87
N ARG A 121 -0.79 -6.44 -5.90
CA ARG A 121 0.29 -6.87 -5.00
C ARG A 121 -0.14 -7.92 -3.97
N THR A 122 -1.44 -8.01 -3.69
CA THR A 122 -2.01 -8.99 -2.75
C THR A 122 -1.84 -10.43 -3.26
N LEU A 123 -1.27 -11.28 -2.40
CA LEU A 123 -0.87 -12.68 -2.61
C LEU A 123 0.22 -12.88 -3.66
N ARG A 124 1.08 -11.88 -3.91
CA ARG A 124 2.10 -11.96 -4.98
C ARG A 124 3.54 -11.72 -4.54
N VAL A 125 3.78 -11.22 -3.34
CA VAL A 125 5.13 -10.77 -2.93
C VAL A 125 5.58 -11.47 -1.65
N SER A 126 4.84 -11.29 -0.56
CA SER A 126 5.13 -11.90 0.74
C SER A 126 3.93 -11.76 1.68
N ALA A 127 3.86 -12.59 2.72
CA ALA A 127 2.82 -12.49 3.73
C ALA A 127 2.77 -11.09 4.41
N ALA A 128 3.92 -10.46 4.62
CA ALA A 128 3.99 -9.09 5.13
C ALA A 128 3.39 -8.06 4.16
N THR A 129 3.56 -8.29 2.85
CA THR A 129 2.92 -7.45 1.82
C THR A 129 1.41 -7.63 1.83
N ASP A 130 0.95 -8.86 2.01
CA ASP A 130 -0.47 -9.19 2.00
C ASP A 130 -1.20 -8.54 3.18
N ASP A 131 -0.60 -8.58 4.38
CA ASP A 131 -1.14 -7.86 5.56
C ASP A 131 -1.28 -6.35 5.29
N ARG A 132 -0.26 -5.73 4.70
CA ARG A 132 -0.29 -4.30 4.39
C ARG A 132 -1.26 -3.95 3.28
N ALA A 133 -1.36 -4.77 2.24
CA ALA A 133 -2.29 -4.54 1.16
C ALA A 133 -3.75 -4.66 1.64
N VAL A 134 -4.08 -5.70 2.41
CA VAL A 134 -5.41 -5.86 3.01
C VAL A 134 -5.73 -4.70 3.97
N GLN A 135 -4.74 -4.25 4.76
CA GLN A 135 -4.90 -3.06 5.61
C GLN A 135 -5.27 -1.82 4.79
N VAL A 136 -4.56 -1.54 3.69
CA VAL A 136 -4.84 -0.38 2.83
C VAL A 136 -6.22 -0.47 2.23
N LEU A 137 -6.59 -1.62 1.65
CA LEU A 137 -7.91 -1.82 1.07
C LEU A 137 -9.03 -1.58 2.09
N GLY A 138 -8.88 -2.08 3.32
CA GLY A 138 -9.84 -1.83 4.38
C GLY A 138 -9.92 -0.37 4.83
N MET A 139 -8.78 0.31 4.98
CA MET A 139 -8.75 1.73 5.37
C MET A 139 -9.40 2.61 4.30
N VAL A 140 -9.18 2.32 3.02
CA VAL A 140 -9.75 3.09 1.91
C VAL A 140 -11.25 2.82 1.78
N ALA A 141 -11.68 1.55 1.81
CA ALA A 141 -13.09 1.20 1.75
C ALA A 141 -13.93 1.82 2.88
N ARG A 142 -13.33 1.98 4.06
CA ARG A 142 -14.00 2.51 5.24
C ARG A 142 -13.93 4.04 5.37
N TYR A 143 -12.78 4.64 5.06
CA TYR A 143 -12.47 6.02 5.47
C TYR A 143 -12.03 6.96 4.33
N ALA A 144 -12.09 6.54 3.06
CA ALA A 144 -11.86 7.46 1.95
C ALA A 144 -13.13 8.31 1.67
N ALA A 145 -12.93 9.52 1.16
CA ALA A 145 -14.00 10.31 0.59
C ALA A 145 -14.49 9.66 -0.72
N GLY A 146 -15.76 9.86 -1.10
CA GLY A 146 -16.34 9.23 -2.29
C GLY A 146 -16.47 7.71 -2.12
N LYS A 147 -17.17 7.27 -1.06
CA LYS A 147 -17.24 5.86 -0.68
C LYS A 147 -17.80 4.97 -1.80
N GLU A 148 -18.85 5.39 -2.50
CA GLU A 148 -19.46 4.59 -3.56
C GLU A 148 -18.55 4.46 -4.78
N GLU A 149 -17.85 5.53 -5.14
CA GLU A 149 -16.86 5.55 -6.22
C GLU A 149 -15.70 4.62 -5.91
N VAL A 150 -15.17 4.69 -4.68
CA VAL A 150 -14.11 3.81 -4.19
C VAL A 150 -14.54 2.34 -4.21
N LEU A 151 -15.72 2.02 -3.67
CA LEU A 151 -16.22 0.64 -3.65
C LEU A 151 -16.48 0.11 -5.07
N THR A 152 -16.90 0.97 -6.00
CA THR A 152 -17.06 0.65 -7.42
C THR A 152 -15.72 0.40 -8.09
N GLU A 153 -14.72 1.23 -7.85
CA GLU A 153 -13.37 1.03 -8.39
C GLU A 153 -12.75 -0.26 -7.85
N MET A 154 -12.90 -0.54 -6.55
CA MET A 154 -12.45 -1.80 -5.94
C MET A 154 -13.03 -3.04 -6.63
N LEU A 155 -14.29 -3.00 -7.07
CA LEU A 155 -14.89 -4.05 -7.90
C LEU A 155 -14.19 -4.14 -9.26
N ARG A 156 -14.08 -3.01 -9.97
CA ARG A 156 -13.53 -2.93 -11.34
C ARG A 156 -12.09 -3.43 -11.42
N VAL A 157 -11.25 -3.09 -10.43
CA VAL A 157 -9.83 -3.47 -10.41
C VAL A 157 -9.59 -4.85 -9.78
N GLY A 158 -10.65 -5.55 -9.38
CA GLY A 158 -10.57 -6.90 -8.81
C GLY A 158 -10.05 -6.96 -7.36
N ALA A 159 -10.09 -5.83 -6.62
CA ALA A 159 -9.70 -5.80 -5.21
C ALA A 159 -10.61 -6.70 -4.36
N VAL A 160 -11.91 -6.74 -4.66
CA VAL A 160 -12.85 -7.60 -3.93
C VAL A 160 -12.54 -9.09 -4.17
N THR A 161 -12.29 -9.47 -5.42
CA THR A 161 -11.83 -10.84 -5.77
C THR A 161 -10.56 -11.21 -5.00
N LYS A 162 -9.62 -10.26 -4.86
CA LYS A 162 -8.39 -10.46 -4.11
C LYS A 162 -8.62 -10.68 -2.61
N LEU A 163 -9.53 -9.93 -1.99
CA LEU A 163 -9.93 -10.15 -0.61
C LEU A 163 -10.54 -11.54 -0.41
N CYS A 164 -11.37 -11.99 -1.36
CA CYS A 164 -11.92 -13.34 -1.30
C CYS A 164 -10.84 -14.42 -1.45
N MET A 165 -9.90 -14.24 -2.39
CA MET A 165 -8.75 -15.15 -2.54
C MET A 165 -7.91 -15.25 -1.26
N VAL A 166 -7.75 -14.17 -0.50
CA VAL A 166 -7.04 -14.20 0.80
C VAL A 166 -7.73 -15.15 1.78
N MET A 167 -9.07 -15.20 1.81
CA MET A 167 -9.78 -16.15 2.69
C MET A 167 -9.51 -17.61 2.34
N GLN A 168 -9.31 -17.91 1.04
CA GLN A 168 -9.05 -19.25 0.52
C GLN A 168 -7.56 -19.64 0.57
N ALA A 169 -6.66 -18.67 0.51
CA ALA A 169 -5.22 -18.90 0.49
C ALA A 169 -4.73 -19.56 1.80
N ASP A 170 -3.62 -20.27 1.73
CA ASP A 170 -2.89 -20.73 2.90
C ASP A 170 -2.13 -19.55 3.54
N CYS A 171 -2.82 -18.81 4.40
CA CYS A 171 -2.29 -17.64 5.09
C CYS A 171 -2.80 -17.58 6.54
N ALA A 172 -2.19 -16.70 7.34
CA ALA A 172 -2.49 -16.58 8.76
C ALA A 172 -3.98 -16.27 9.02
N ALA A 173 -4.56 -16.92 10.04
CA ALA A 173 -5.98 -16.80 10.38
C ALA A 173 -6.43 -15.35 10.59
N TYR A 174 -5.60 -14.53 11.25
CA TYR A 174 -5.92 -13.12 11.48
C TYR A 174 -6.09 -12.33 10.17
N LEU A 175 -5.35 -12.69 9.12
CA LEU A 175 -5.42 -12.01 7.83
C LEU A 175 -6.71 -12.37 7.10
N LYS A 176 -7.12 -13.65 7.17
CA LYS A 176 -8.42 -14.11 6.68
C LYS A 176 -9.56 -13.39 7.36
N GLU A 177 -9.49 -13.20 8.68
CA GLU A 177 -10.51 -12.48 9.44
C GLU A 177 -10.54 -10.98 9.11
N LYS A 178 -9.39 -10.32 8.88
CA LYS A 178 -9.37 -8.94 8.35
C LYS A 178 -10.07 -8.85 7.00
N ALA A 179 -9.75 -9.73 6.05
CA ALA A 179 -10.37 -9.75 4.73
C ALA A 179 -11.88 -10.01 4.82
N ARG A 180 -12.29 -10.97 5.64
CA ARG A 180 -13.70 -11.28 5.92
C ARG A 180 -14.45 -10.08 6.51
N GLY A 181 -13.83 -9.35 7.43
CA GLY A 181 -14.39 -8.15 8.03
C GLY A 181 -14.72 -7.09 6.97
N ILE A 182 -13.78 -6.81 6.07
CA ILE A 182 -13.99 -5.85 4.97
C ILE A 182 -15.12 -6.32 4.04
N LEU A 183 -15.14 -7.60 3.65
CA LEU A 183 -16.19 -8.17 2.81
C LEU A 183 -17.58 -8.07 3.44
N ARG A 184 -17.70 -8.36 4.73
CA ARG A 184 -18.97 -8.27 5.46
C ARG A 184 -19.45 -6.83 5.55
N GLU A 185 -18.56 -5.91 5.90
CA GLU A 185 -18.86 -4.48 6.08
C GLU A 185 -19.45 -3.82 4.83
N HIS A 186 -19.04 -4.26 3.64
CA HIS A 186 -19.49 -3.69 2.36
C HIS A 186 -20.34 -4.65 1.51
N SER A 187 -20.81 -5.75 2.09
CA SER A 187 -21.55 -6.80 1.39
C SER A 187 -22.81 -6.30 0.68
N ALA A 188 -23.57 -5.37 1.29
CA ALA A 188 -24.78 -4.82 0.70
C ALA A 188 -24.52 -4.10 -0.65
N PHE A 189 -23.38 -3.42 -0.79
CA PHE A 189 -22.99 -2.75 -2.03
C PHE A 189 -22.50 -3.77 -3.08
N TRP A 190 -21.71 -4.73 -2.62
CA TRP A 190 -21.01 -5.69 -3.46
C TRP A 190 -21.86 -6.87 -3.95
N ASN A 191 -22.84 -7.32 -3.18
CA ASN A 191 -23.70 -8.46 -3.53
C ASN A 191 -24.57 -8.22 -4.77
N ASN A 192 -24.84 -6.96 -5.11
CA ASN A 192 -25.62 -6.60 -6.31
C ASN A 192 -24.76 -6.53 -7.58
N SER A 193 -23.47 -6.81 -7.49
CA SER A 193 -22.55 -6.77 -8.63
C SER A 193 -22.37 -8.15 -9.26
N PRO A 194 -22.55 -8.31 -10.60
CA PRO A 194 -22.40 -9.59 -11.28
C PRO A 194 -20.98 -10.18 -11.11
N CYS A 195 -19.97 -9.33 -10.95
CA CYS A 195 -18.57 -9.71 -10.73
C CYS A 195 -18.34 -10.52 -9.43
N ILE A 196 -19.19 -10.31 -8.42
CA ILE A 196 -19.11 -11.01 -7.12
C ILE A 196 -20.03 -12.22 -7.10
N ALA A 197 -21.19 -12.15 -7.77
CA ALA A 197 -22.09 -13.29 -7.92
C ALA A 197 -21.35 -14.52 -8.48
N VAL A 198 -20.54 -14.35 -9.54
CA VAL A 198 -19.73 -15.44 -10.11
C VAL A 198 -18.79 -16.08 -9.08
N TYR A 199 -18.17 -15.27 -8.21
CA TYR A 199 -17.27 -15.78 -7.19
C TYR A 199 -18.02 -16.43 -6.01
N LEU A 200 -19.09 -15.81 -5.51
CA LEU A 200 -19.90 -16.36 -4.41
C LEU A 200 -20.60 -17.66 -4.80
N LEU A 201 -21.02 -17.80 -6.06
CA LEU A 201 -21.61 -19.02 -6.59
C LEU A 201 -20.63 -20.21 -6.61
N THR A 202 -19.32 -19.95 -6.68
CA THR A 202 -18.30 -21.02 -6.56
C THR A 202 -18.01 -21.42 -5.11
N TRP A 203 -18.42 -20.60 -4.14
CA TRP A 203 -18.20 -20.84 -2.70
C TRP A 203 -19.24 -21.80 -2.09
N TYR A 204 -20.43 -21.85 -2.69
CA TYR A 204 -21.49 -22.80 -2.34
C TYR A 204 -21.81 -23.66 -3.57
N PRO A 205 -21.09 -24.76 -3.80
CA PRO A 205 -21.58 -25.77 -4.72
C PRO A 205 -22.93 -26.28 -4.18
N ARG A 206 -23.94 -26.34 -5.06
CA ARG A 206 -25.22 -26.98 -4.74
C ARG A 206 -25.02 -28.44 -4.40
#